data_AF-A0A7Y0A6G9-F1
#
_entry.id   AF-A0A7Y0A6G9-F1
#
_cell.length_a   1.000
_cell.length_b   1.000
_cell.length_c   1.000
_cell.angle_alpha   90.00
_cell.angle_beta   90.00
_cell.angle_gamma   90.00
#
_symmetry.space_group_name_H-M   'P 1'
#
loop_
_entity.id
_entity.type
_entity.pdbx_description
1 polymer ?
#
loop_
_entity_poly.entity_id
_entity_poly.type
_entity_poly.pdbx_seq_one_letter_code
_entity_poly.pdbx_strand_id
1 'polypeptide(L)'
;MRKTFCLIGILFISLTSAQEFTTFRNGLIYNEKTMDKLGKIVDSLHLKYKTCDLTKVFYSKKQVKGCIINLNSGNIAQAKKDMDSNISLENFIIKYPSAKVRKDILITKTKTKDYDKKDIIRYDELSLNDDYALYLEKDYKKAFAEKPEKGTWVYDYQPKTSYSEEYIKAFYFPENFKSIPLDQKYSKQIVYSDCLIDVSTTKFKENAKSERFNATISLPENWQSLPKDKKEKLLDEMRSAEAVGSCSNDFSPRIQGVNMALLSAETAHWEIFLKSHLDMMNDRFERVSDASYAWKDRQTYIKELEELDINVPDLLLGIYFRIDNPEKNHYYGNIGRLGRAISESKDNKLFLSQILSMVEDERLDDYNRVLAYFLYISCNYYTKSKTEKKFNNAKIINAVKKLPKYLADNIKVETI
;
A
#
# COMPACT_ATOMS: atom_id res chain seq x y z
N MET A 1 8.28 46.33 -56.26
CA MET A 1 7.67 45.09 -55.73
C MET A 1 8.74 44.01 -55.60
N ARG A 2 9.28 43.81 -54.40
CA ARG A 2 10.16 42.67 -54.06
C ARG A 2 9.58 42.06 -52.78
N LYS A 3 9.10 40.81 -52.87
CA LYS A 3 8.57 40.05 -51.75
C LYS A 3 9.75 39.46 -50.97
N THR A 4 9.90 39.86 -49.72
CA THR A 4 10.83 39.23 -48.77
C THR A 4 10.04 38.19 -47.99
N PHE A 5 10.37 36.91 -48.19
CA PHE A 5 9.84 35.81 -47.38
C PHE A 5 10.66 35.72 -46.09
N CYS A 6 10.03 35.98 -44.93
CA CYS A 6 10.60 35.61 -43.64
C CYS A 6 10.31 34.13 -43.37
N LEU A 7 11.34 33.28 -43.37
CA LEU A 7 11.29 31.96 -42.75
C LEU A 7 11.35 32.13 -41.23
N ILE A 8 10.25 31.83 -40.54
CA ILE A 8 10.26 31.62 -39.08
C ILE A 8 10.58 30.14 -38.87
N GLY A 9 11.78 29.86 -38.40
CA GLY A 9 12.16 28.53 -37.93
C GLY A 9 11.42 28.22 -36.64
N ILE A 10 10.53 27.22 -36.68
CA ILE A 10 9.91 26.64 -35.48
C ILE A 10 10.97 25.79 -34.80
N LEU A 11 11.55 26.31 -33.71
CA LEU A 11 12.41 25.57 -32.82
C LEU A 11 11.54 24.57 -32.03
N PHE A 12 11.51 23.32 -32.46
CA PHE A 12 10.95 22.22 -31.65
C PHE A 12 11.88 21.99 -30.45
N ILE A 13 11.59 22.65 -29.33
CA ILE A 13 12.14 22.25 -28.03
C ILE A 13 11.36 21.01 -27.61
N SER A 14 11.92 19.83 -27.89
CA SER A 14 11.46 18.59 -27.29
C SER A 14 11.76 18.65 -25.79
N LEU A 15 10.74 18.99 -25.00
CA LEU A 15 10.71 18.77 -23.55
C LEU A 15 10.72 17.26 -23.30
N THR A 16 11.89 16.62 -23.42
CA THR A 16 12.08 15.31 -22.81
C THR A 16 12.09 15.54 -21.31
N SER A 17 11.03 15.11 -20.61
CA SER A 17 11.04 15.00 -19.16
C SER A 17 12.33 14.31 -18.74
N ALA A 18 13.12 14.93 -17.87
CA ALA A 18 14.35 14.32 -17.36
C ALA A 18 14.02 12.92 -16.82
N GLN A 19 14.62 11.89 -17.41
CA GLN A 19 14.46 10.50 -16.99
C GLN A 19 15.08 10.36 -15.59
N GLU A 20 14.33 9.81 -14.62
CA GLU A 20 14.78 9.72 -13.22
C GLU A 20 16.07 8.88 -13.06
N PHE A 21 16.21 7.79 -13.82
CA PHE A 21 17.42 6.97 -13.85
C PHE A 21 17.92 6.76 -15.28
N THR A 22 19.21 6.41 -15.39
CA THR A 22 19.83 6.00 -16.66
C THR A 22 19.02 4.89 -17.31
N THR A 23 18.62 5.10 -18.56
CA THR A 23 17.92 4.12 -19.37
C THR A 23 18.88 3.58 -20.44
N PHE A 24 18.91 2.26 -20.60
CA PHE A 24 19.78 1.58 -21.55
C PHE A 24 19.10 1.44 -22.92
N ARG A 25 19.81 0.88 -23.91
CA ARG A 25 19.32 0.74 -25.30
C ARG A 25 18.02 -0.09 -25.40
N ASN A 26 17.81 -1.03 -24.49
CA ASN A 26 16.59 -1.82 -24.36
C ASN A 26 15.40 -1.04 -23.75
N GLY A 27 15.58 0.24 -23.38
CA GLY A 27 14.51 1.07 -22.82
C GLY A 27 14.22 0.84 -21.33
N LEU A 28 15.06 0.05 -20.64
CA LEU A 28 14.94 -0.27 -19.22
C LEU A 28 16.04 0.40 -18.39
N ILE A 29 15.88 0.44 -17.07
CA ILE A 29 16.94 0.88 -16.14
C ILE A 29 18.00 -0.20 -15.86
N TYR A 30 17.84 -1.39 -16.44
CA TYR A 30 18.80 -2.48 -16.40
C TYR A 30 19.23 -2.82 -17.82
N ASN A 31 20.54 -2.95 -18.05
CA ASN A 31 21.05 -3.31 -19.38
C ASN A 31 20.72 -4.77 -19.75
N GLU A 32 20.84 -5.11 -21.02
CA GLU A 32 20.54 -6.44 -21.57
C GLU A 32 21.28 -7.56 -20.83
N LYS A 33 22.59 -7.40 -20.57
CA LYS A 33 23.39 -8.39 -19.84
C LYS A 33 22.86 -8.64 -18.42
N THR A 34 22.41 -7.60 -17.74
CA THR A 34 21.81 -7.71 -16.40
C THR A 34 20.44 -8.39 -16.48
N MET A 35 19.62 -8.05 -17.47
CA MET A 35 18.33 -8.71 -17.70
C MET A 35 18.49 -10.21 -18.02
N ASP A 36 19.46 -10.58 -18.85
CA ASP A 36 19.76 -11.99 -19.16
C ASP A 36 20.13 -12.80 -17.91
N LYS A 37 20.88 -12.20 -16.98
CA LYS A 37 21.22 -12.84 -15.70
C LYS A 37 19.98 -13.01 -14.82
N LEU A 38 19.13 -11.98 -14.75
CA LEU A 38 17.88 -12.06 -14.00
C LEU A 38 16.94 -13.11 -14.58
N GLY A 39 16.84 -13.23 -15.90
CA GLY A 39 16.06 -14.29 -16.56
C GLY A 39 16.49 -15.69 -16.13
N LYS A 40 17.80 -15.97 -16.10
CA LYS A 40 18.32 -17.28 -15.63
C LYS A 40 18.01 -17.57 -14.16
N ILE A 41 17.98 -16.52 -13.33
CA ILE A 41 17.57 -16.64 -11.92
C ILE A 41 16.08 -16.96 -11.84
N VAL A 42 15.24 -16.31 -12.65
CA VAL A 42 13.80 -16.55 -12.73
C VAL A 42 13.48 -17.99 -13.14
N ASP A 43 14.20 -18.57 -14.09
CA ASP A 43 14.05 -19.99 -14.46
C ASP A 43 14.23 -20.92 -13.25
N SER A 44 15.19 -20.60 -12.38
CA SER A 44 15.43 -21.36 -11.15
C SER A 44 14.34 -21.12 -10.10
N LEU A 45 13.75 -19.92 -10.06
CA LEU A 45 12.65 -19.57 -9.16
C LEU A 45 11.35 -20.26 -9.53
N HIS A 46 11.07 -20.48 -10.82
CA HIS A 46 9.93 -21.31 -11.25
C HIS A 46 9.97 -22.71 -10.64
N LEU A 47 11.16 -23.30 -10.50
CA LEU A 47 11.34 -24.58 -9.81
C LEU A 47 11.13 -24.44 -8.30
N LYS A 48 11.66 -23.39 -7.67
CA LYS A 48 11.44 -23.10 -6.24
C LYS A 48 9.96 -22.91 -5.94
N TYR A 49 9.20 -22.22 -6.80
CA TYR A 49 7.77 -22.00 -6.62
C TYR A 49 6.97 -23.30 -6.56
N LYS A 50 7.36 -24.34 -7.30
CA LYS A 50 6.73 -25.67 -7.22
C LYS A 50 6.86 -26.33 -5.84
N THR A 51 7.82 -25.88 -5.04
CA THR A 51 8.05 -26.37 -3.66
C THR A 51 7.40 -25.49 -2.59
N CYS A 52 6.78 -24.37 -2.98
CA CYS A 52 6.06 -23.52 -2.05
C CYS A 52 4.81 -24.20 -1.50
N ASP A 53 4.45 -23.84 -0.25
CA ASP A 53 3.22 -24.32 0.36
C ASP A 53 2.00 -23.62 -0.26
N LEU A 54 1.51 -24.18 -1.36
CA LEU A 54 0.29 -23.72 -2.05
C LEU A 54 -1.00 -24.06 -1.27
N THR A 55 -0.88 -24.75 -0.14
CA THR A 55 -2.02 -25.09 0.74
C THR A 55 -2.23 -24.09 1.86
N LYS A 56 -1.29 -23.15 2.04
CA LYS A 56 -1.39 -22.11 3.05
C LYS A 56 -2.68 -21.30 2.88
N VAL A 57 -3.43 -21.19 3.98
CA VAL A 57 -4.66 -20.40 4.06
C VAL A 57 -4.37 -19.06 4.74
N PHE A 58 -4.69 -17.99 4.05
CA PHE A 58 -4.65 -16.65 4.62
C PHE A 58 -6.03 -16.21 5.10
N TYR A 59 -6.06 -15.33 6.09
CA TYR A 59 -7.28 -14.82 6.70
C TYR A 59 -7.39 -13.32 6.48
N SER A 60 -8.60 -12.84 6.20
CA SER A 60 -8.88 -11.41 6.12
C SER A 60 -8.56 -10.70 7.42
N LYS A 61 -8.29 -9.39 7.37
CA LYS A 61 -8.25 -8.58 8.59
C LYS A 61 -9.54 -8.75 9.40
N LYS A 62 -9.40 -8.69 10.74
CA LYS A 62 -10.54 -8.66 11.66
C LYS A 62 -11.35 -7.41 11.39
N GLN A 63 -12.63 -7.58 11.08
CA GLN A 63 -13.50 -6.48 10.71
C GLN A 63 -14.92 -6.66 11.25
N VAL A 64 -15.64 -5.54 11.40
CA VAL A 64 -17.02 -5.51 11.89
C VAL A 64 -17.75 -4.32 11.29
N LYS A 65 -19.05 -4.47 11.08
CA LYS A 65 -19.96 -3.35 10.82
C LYS A 65 -20.37 -2.73 12.15
N GLY A 66 -19.94 -1.51 12.42
CA GLY A 66 -20.15 -0.82 13.69
C GLY A 66 -20.71 0.59 13.56
N CYS A 67 -20.62 1.35 14.64
CA CYS A 67 -21.07 2.73 14.72
C CYS A 67 -19.96 3.63 15.23
N ILE A 68 -19.91 4.87 14.75
CA ILE A 68 -19.08 5.95 15.27
C ILE A 68 -19.96 6.93 16.03
N ILE A 69 -19.51 7.32 17.21
CA ILE A 69 -20.16 8.29 18.07
C ILE A 69 -19.19 9.43 18.32
N ASN A 70 -19.67 10.67 18.16
CA ASN A 70 -18.95 11.88 18.56
C ASN A 70 -19.88 12.75 19.40
N LEU A 71 -19.48 13.03 20.64
CA LEU A 71 -20.20 13.86 21.59
C LEU A 71 -19.25 14.95 22.11
N ASN A 72 -19.58 16.20 21.83
CA ASN A 72 -18.76 17.38 22.10
C ASN A 72 -19.51 18.46 22.92
N SER A 73 -20.66 18.11 23.47
CA SER A 73 -21.49 18.98 24.31
C SER A 73 -22.39 18.16 25.23
N GLY A 74 -22.93 18.78 26.28
CA GLY A 74 -23.73 18.10 27.31
C GLY A 74 -22.87 17.46 28.40
N ASN A 75 -23.42 16.47 29.12
CA ASN A 75 -22.74 15.84 30.25
C ASN A 75 -21.82 14.68 29.80
N ILE A 76 -20.66 15.04 29.25
CA ILE A 76 -19.70 14.10 28.64
C ILE A 76 -19.04 13.21 29.70
N ALA A 77 -18.71 13.75 30.87
CA ALA A 77 -18.23 12.96 32.00
C ALA A 77 -19.20 11.84 32.40
N GLN A 78 -20.52 12.08 32.38
CA GLN A 78 -21.50 11.03 32.59
C GLN A 78 -21.56 10.04 31.41
N ALA A 79 -21.44 10.52 30.18
CA ALA A 79 -21.42 9.66 28.99
C ALA A 79 -20.27 8.65 29.05
N LYS A 80 -19.08 9.10 29.51
CA LYS A 80 -17.94 8.22 29.79
C LYS A 80 -18.29 7.14 30.82
N LYS A 81 -18.87 7.52 31.96
CA LYS A 81 -19.26 6.55 33.02
C LYS A 81 -20.28 5.53 32.53
N ASP A 82 -21.21 5.95 31.68
CA ASP A 82 -22.21 5.06 31.09
C ASP A 82 -21.58 4.10 30.07
N MET A 83 -20.61 4.56 29.26
CA MET A 83 -19.82 3.69 28.37
C MET A 83 -18.97 2.70 29.17
N ASP A 84 -18.35 3.12 30.28
CA ASP A 84 -17.64 2.23 31.20
C ASP A 84 -18.55 1.17 31.81
N SER A 85 -19.82 1.52 32.04
CA SER A 85 -20.88 0.62 32.51
C SER A 85 -21.55 -0.15 31.37
N ASN A 86 -21.02 -0.04 30.14
CA ASN A 86 -21.49 -0.72 28.94
C ASN A 86 -22.97 -0.46 28.58
N ILE A 87 -23.42 0.79 28.68
CA ILE A 87 -24.73 1.23 28.17
C ILE A 87 -24.96 0.76 26.73
N SER A 88 -26.16 0.29 26.38
CA SER A 88 -26.50 -0.06 25.00
C SER A 88 -26.51 1.19 24.10
N LEU A 89 -26.24 1.02 22.80
CA LEU A 89 -26.27 2.13 21.83
C LEU A 89 -27.61 2.88 21.82
N GLU A 90 -28.73 2.16 21.91
CA GLU A 90 -30.08 2.73 21.89
C GLU A 90 -30.29 3.67 23.09
N ASN A 91 -30.03 3.16 24.30
CA ASN A 91 -30.10 3.96 25.53
C ASN A 91 -29.10 5.13 25.53
N PHE A 92 -27.91 4.96 24.96
CA PHE A 92 -26.95 6.05 24.82
C PHE A 92 -27.51 7.18 23.95
N ILE A 93 -28.08 6.86 22.79
CA ILE A 93 -28.66 7.87 21.88
C ILE A 93 -29.83 8.61 22.53
N ILE A 94 -30.69 7.90 23.27
CA ILE A 94 -31.80 8.51 24.00
C ILE A 94 -31.29 9.47 25.08
N LYS A 95 -30.28 9.04 25.85
CA LYS A 95 -29.74 9.83 26.97
C LYS A 95 -28.88 11.01 26.50
N TYR A 96 -28.23 10.89 25.35
CA TYR A 96 -27.32 11.89 24.77
C TYR A 96 -27.76 12.30 23.36
N PRO A 97 -28.89 13.02 23.23
CA PRO A 97 -29.45 13.37 21.91
C PRO A 97 -28.58 14.32 21.09
N SER A 98 -27.60 14.99 21.70
CA SER A 98 -26.60 15.82 21.00
C SER A 98 -25.47 15.03 20.35
N ALA A 99 -25.38 13.71 20.59
CA ALA A 99 -24.35 12.87 20.00
C ALA A 99 -24.55 12.75 18.48
N LYS A 100 -23.49 12.99 17.71
CA LYS A 100 -23.46 12.67 16.28
C LYS A 100 -23.15 11.18 16.14
N VAL A 101 -24.05 10.45 15.48
CA VAL A 101 -23.93 9.00 15.28
C VAL A 101 -23.87 8.68 13.79
N ARG A 102 -22.81 7.99 13.39
CA ARG A 102 -22.69 7.38 12.06
C ARG A 102 -22.81 5.86 12.21
N LYS A 103 -23.85 5.29 11.63
CA LYS A 103 -24.13 3.84 11.70
C LYS A 103 -23.60 3.13 10.46
N ASP A 104 -23.51 1.81 10.57
CA ASP A 104 -23.14 0.91 9.49
C ASP A 104 -21.81 1.29 8.83
N ILE A 105 -20.77 1.46 9.65
CA ILE A 105 -19.41 1.77 9.22
C ILE A 105 -18.55 0.51 9.31
N LEU A 106 -17.70 0.27 8.31
CA LEU A 106 -16.73 -0.82 8.36
C LEU A 106 -15.55 -0.41 9.25
N ILE A 107 -15.31 -1.19 10.29
CA ILE A 107 -14.24 -0.97 11.26
C ILE A 107 -13.32 -2.19 11.23
N THR A 108 -12.01 -1.96 11.19
CA THR A 108 -11.01 -3.01 11.31
C THR A 108 -10.31 -2.95 12.66
N LYS A 109 -9.81 -4.10 13.13
CA LYS A 109 -9.04 -4.24 14.37
C LYS A 109 -7.71 -4.89 14.06
N THR A 110 -6.60 -4.21 14.37
CA THR A 110 -5.25 -4.69 14.05
C THR A 110 -4.33 -4.61 15.25
N LYS A 111 -3.51 -5.64 15.48
CA LYS A 111 -2.35 -5.54 16.37
C LYS A 111 -1.21 -4.85 15.61
N THR A 112 -0.71 -3.74 16.12
CA THR A 112 0.38 -2.98 15.51
C THR A 112 1.32 -2.43 16.58
N LYS A 113 2.33 -1.65 16.16
CA LYS A 113 3.21 -0.90 17.04
C LYS A 113 2.93 0.60 16.94
N ASP A 114 2.99 1.29 18.06
CA ASP A 114 2.95 2.76 18.12
C ASP A 114 4.31 3.38 17.73
N TYR A 115 4.41 4.72 17.84
CA TYR A 115 5.64 5.46 17.57
C TYR A 115 6.81 5.03 18.48
N ASP A 116 6.52 4.62 19.72
CA ASP A 116 7.50 4.12 20.69
C ASP A 116 7.81 2.62 20.50
N LYS A 117 7.32 1.99 19.42
CA LYS A 117 7.44 0.55 19.12
C LYS A 117 6.73 -0.38 20.12
N LYS A 118 5.83 0.15 20.95
CA LYS A 118 5.00 -0.61 21.89
C LYS A 118 3.85 -1.26 21.15
N ASP A 119 3.53 -2.49 21.55
CA ASP A 119 2.39 -3.20 20.96
C ASP A 119 1.07 -2.54 21.39
N ILE A 120 0.23 -2.23 20.41
CA ILE A 120 -1.10 -1.64 20.58
C ILE A 120 -2.15 -2.40 19.76
N ILE A 121 -3.41 -2.24 20.14
CA ILE A 121 -4.57 -2.58 19.33
C ILE A 121 -5.07 -1.28 18.71
N ARG A 122 -5.15 -1.26 17.40
CA ARG A 122 -5.68 -0.14 16.63
C ARG A 122 -7.02 -0.52 16.01
N TYR A 123 -8.00 0.36 16.17
CA TYR A 123 -9.31 0.28 15.56
C TYR A 123 -9.41 1.39 14.52
N ASP A 124 -9.65 1.03 13.27
CA ASP A 124 -9.69 1.98 12.16
C ASP A 124 -11.06 1.95 11.48
N GLU A 125 -11.65 3.12 11.32
CA GLU A 125 -12.69 3.33 10.32
C GLU A 125 -12.09 3.20 8.93
N LEU A 126 -12.72 2.40 8.06
CA LEU A 126 -12.48 2.51 6.63
C LEU A 126 -13.33 3.65 6.07
N SER A 127 -12.73 4.83 5.90
CA SER A 127 -13.41 5.96 5.29
C SER A 127 -13.63 5.73 3.79
N LEU A 128 -14.85 5.95 3.32
CA LEU A 128 -15.28 5.83 1.92
C LEU A 128 -15.46 7.20 1.23
N ASN A 129 -15.22 8.27 1.98
CA ASN A 129 -15.37 9.66 1.56
C ASN A 129 -14.17 10.50 2.05
N ASP A 130 -14.10 11.75 1.63
CA ASP A 130 -12.99 12.67 2.01
C ASP A 130 -13.05 13.15 3.48
N ASP A 131 -13.87 12.52 4.32
CA ASP A 131 -13.90 12.83 5.76
C ASP A 131 -12.70 12.20 6.47
N TYR A 132 -12.24 12.86 7.54
CA TYR A 132 -11.21 12.33 8.42
C TYR A 132 -11.70 11.04 9.09
N ALA A 133 -11.11 9.91 8.70
CA ALA A 133 -11.36 8.60 9.31
C ALA A 133 -11.05 8.63 10.81
N LEU A 134 -11.95 8.11 11.63
CA LEU A 134 -11.67 7.87 13.03
C LEU A 134 -10.71 6.67 13.18
N TYR A 135 -9.68 6.83 13.98
CA TYR A 135 -8.93 5.70 14.52
C TYR A 135 -8.82 5.85 16.04
N LEU A 136 -8.81 4.73 16.75
CA LEU A 136 -8.63 4.67 18.20
C LEU A 136 -7.58 3.62 18.54
N GLU A 137 -6.74 3.91 19.53
CA GLU A 137 -5.66 3.03 19.96
C GLU A 137 -5.85 2.64 21.43
N LYS A 138 -5.48 1.41 21.75
CA LYS A 138 -5.44 0.87 23.11
C LYS A 138 -4.16 0.08 23.31
N ASP A 139 -3.61 0.14 24.52
CA ASP A 139 -2.48 -0.72 24.90
C ASP A 139 -2.81 -2.19 24.64
N TYR A 140 -1.87 -2.92 24.04
CA TYR A 140 -2.08 -4.33 23.81
C TYR A 140 -2.06 -5.11 25.12
N LYS A 141 -3.18 -5.78 25.42
CA LYS A 141 -3.27 -6.83 26.44
C LYS A 141 -3.95 -8.03 25.82
N LYS A 142 -3.31 -9.20 25.87
CA LYS A 142 -3.80 -10.44 25.23
C LYS A 142 -5.25 -10.76 25.59
N ALA A 143 -5.60 -10.63 26.87
CA ALA A 143 -6.96 -10.86 27.36
C ALA A 143 -8.02 -9.92 26.73
N PHE A 144 -7.66 -8.70 26.34
CA PHE A 144 -8.56 -7.78 25.63
C PHE A 144 -8.58 -8.03 24.11
N ALA A 145 -7.45 -8.43 23.53
CA ALA A 145 -7.34 -8.69 22.10
C ALA A 145 -8.23 -9.86 21.64
N GLU A 146 -8.40 -10.87 22.50
CA GLU A 146 -9.09 -12.14 22.19
C GLU A 146 -10.54 -12.18 22.69
N LYS A 147 -10.98 -11.21 23.52
CA LYS A 147 -12.34 -11.19 24.07
C LYS A 147 -13.37 -10.81 22.99
N PRO A 148 -14.56 -11.45 22.97
CA PRO A 148 -15.70 -10.95 22.22
C PRO A 148 -16.06 -9.51 22.60
N GLU A 149 -16.22 -8.64 21.60
CA GLU A 149 -16.49 -7.21 21.75
C GLU A 149 -17.90 -6.81 21.33
N LYS A 150 -18.77 -7.79 21.04
CA LYS A 150 -20.18 -7.55 20.75
C LYS A 150 -20.84 -6.78 21.89
N GLY A 151 -21.53 -5.70 21.53
CA GLY A 151 -22.25 -4.82 22.44
C GLY A 151 -21.35 -3.96 23.31
N THR A 152 -20.09 -3.76 22.92
CA THR A 152 -19.11 -2.99 23.71
C THR A 152 -18.64 -1.73 23.00
N TRP A 153 -17.94 -0.88 23.77
CA TRP A 153 -17.41 0.41 23.35
C TRP A 153 -15.89 0.41 23.35
N VAL A 154 -15.31 1.09 22.37
CA VAL A 154 -13.94 1.58 22.42
C VAL A 154 -14.00 3.08 22.20
N TYR A 155 -13.45 3.86 23.12
CA TYR A 155 -13.57 5.30 23.07
C TYR A 155 -12.27 6.01 23.49
N ASP A 156 -12.13 7.24 23.01
CA ASP A 156 -11.18 8.24 23.47
C ASP A 156 -11.95 9.41 24.09
N TYR A 157 -11.61 9.72 25.34
CA TYR A 157 -12.22 10.79 26.12
C TYR A 157 -11.17 11.86 26.37
N GLN A 158 -11.47 13.08 25.95
CA GLN A 158 -10.59 14.22 26.11
C GLN A 158 -11.23 15.21 27.07
N PRO A 159 -10.66 15.42 28.27
CA PRO A 159 -11.16 16.41 29.21
C PRO A 159 -10.99 17.83 28.64
N LYS A 160 -11.78 18.77 29.14
CA LYS A 160 -11.63 20.18 28.79
C LYS A 160 -10.21 20.66 29.11
N THR A 161 -9.60 21.36 28.15
CA THR A 161 -8.32 22.04 28.32
C THR A 161 -8.46 23.53 28.00
N SER A 162 -7.37 24.30 28.11
CA SER A 162 -7.35 25.69 27.63
C SER A 162 -7.45 25.81 26.10
N TYR A 163 -7.24 24.73 25.36
CA TYR A 163 -7.18 24.71 23.89
C TYR A 163 -8.35 23.96 23.24
N SER A 164 -9.11 23.18 24.02
CA SER A 164 -10.19 22.34 23.49
C SER A 164 -11.30 22.16 24.53
N GLU A 165 -12.54 22.16 24.04
CA GLU A 165 -13.67 21.71 24.85
C GLU A 165 -13.57 20.21 25.16
N GLU A 166 -14.29 19.78 26.20
CA GLU A 166 -14.42 18.36 26.53
C GLU A 166 -15.13 17.64 25.37
N TYR A 167 -14.66 16.43 25.01
CA TYR A 167 -15.34 15.60 24.03
C TYR A 167 -15.03 14.11 24.21
N ILE A 168 -15.87 13.27 23.62
CA ILE A 168 -15.66 11.83 23.51
C ILE A 168 -15.93 11.36 22.08
N LYS A 169 -15.00 10.55 21.55
CA LYS A 169 -15.14 9.85 20.27
C LYS A 169 -15.14 8.35 20.56
N ALA A 170 -16.05 7.60 19.95
CA ALA A 170 -16.17 6.19 20.23
C ALA A 170 -16.56 5.36 19.00
N PHE A 171 -16.10 4.11 19.01
CA PHE A 171 -16.70 3.02 18.28
C PHE A 171 -17.64 2.23 19.19
N TYR A 172 -18.78 1.83 18.64
CA TYR A 172 -19.65 0.80 19.21
C TYR A 172 -19.74 -0.38 18.25
N PHE A 173 -19.71 -1.61 18.79
CA PHE A 173 -19.71 -2.84 18.00
C PHE A 173 -20.99 -3.65 18.24
N PRO A 174 -22.00 -3.58 17.34
CA PRO A 174 -23.22 -4.40 17.45
C PRO A 174 -22.97 -5.90 17.32
N GLU A 175 -21.85 -6.29 16.71
CA GLU A 175 -21.40 -7.66 16.50
C GLU A 175 -19.95 -7.85 16.93
N ASN A 176 -19.48 -9.10 16.97
CA ASN A 176 -18.06 -9.39 17.14
C ASN A 176 -17.29 -9.15 15.84
N PHE A 177 -16.02 -8.77 15.96
CA PHE A 177 -15.08 -8.80 14.84
C PHE A 177 -14.99 -10.21 14.24
N LYS A 178 -15.02 -10.29 12.92
CA LYS A 178 -14.90 -11.52 12.15
C LYS A 178 -13.67 -11.43 11.26
N SER A 179 -13.05 -12.59 11.04
CA SER A 179 -12.01 -12.81 10.06
C SER A 179 -12.37 -14.10 9.34
N ILE A 180 -12.32 -14.07 8.00
CA ILE A 180 -12.70 -15.21 7.16
C ILE A 180 -11.49 -15.72 6.39
N PRO A 181 -11.39 -17.03 6.11
CA PRO A 181 -10.36 -17.54 5.23
C PRO A 181 -10.56 -16.97 3.82
N LEU A 182 -9.46 -16.55 3.19
CA LEU A 182 -9.47 -16.11 1.80
C LEU A 182 -9.55 -17.32 0.87
N ASP A 183 -10.38 -17.21 -0.17
CA ASP A 183 -10.48 -18.20 -1.23
C ASP A 183 -9.10 -18.59 -1.79
N GLN A 184 -8.97 -19.85 -2.21
CA GLN A 184 -7.70 -20.42 -2.65
C GLN A 184 -7.04 -19.60 -3.79
N LYS A 185 -7.84 -19.00 -4.67
CA LYS A 185 -7.31 -18.14 -5.75
C LYS A 185 -6.50 -16.95 -5.22
N TYR A 186 -6.97 -16.30 -4.16
CA TYR A 186 -6.29 -15.15 -3.55
C TYR A 186 -5.10 -15.60 -2.71
N SER A 187 -5.27 -16.70 -1.97
CA SER A 187 -4.17 -17.30 -1.21
C SER A 187 -2.99 -17.68 -2.12
N LYS A 188 -3.25 -18.22 -3.32
CA LYS A 188 -2.20 -18.53 -4.32
C LYS A 188 -1.43 -17.30 -4.79
N GLN A 189 -2.09 -16.16 -4.97
CA GLN A 189 -1.42 -14.89 -5.35
C GLN A 189 -0.50 -14.41 -4.23
N ILE A 190 -0.96 -14.48 -2.99
CA ILE A 190 -0.15 -14.14 -1.81
C ILE A 190 1.05 -15.09 -1.72
N VAL A 191 0.86 -16.41 -1.81
CA VAL A 191 1.97 -17.39 -1.80
C VAL A 191 2.94 -17.13 -2.95
N TYR A 192 2.46 -16.84 -4.16
CA TYR A 192 3.31 -16.51 -5.30
C TYR A 192 4.20 -15.30 -4.99
N SER A 193 3.61 -14.21 -4.48
CA SER A 193 4.36 -13.02 -4.10
C SER A 193 5.37 -13.29 -2.98
N ASP A 194 4.99 -13.98 -1.91
CA ASP A 194 5.87 -14.29 -0.77
C ASP A 194 7.05 -15.17 -1.18
N CYS A 195 6.80 -16.17 -2.04
CA CYS A 195 7.84 -17.06 -2.54
C CYS A 195 8.80 -16.36 -3.49
N LEU A 196 8.29 -15.51 -4.38
CA LEU A 196 9.12 -14.78 -5.32
C LEU A 196 9.94 -13.71 -4.60
N ILE A 197 9.36 -12.99 -3.64
CA ILE A 197 10.05 -11.94 -2.88
C ILE A 197 11.05 -12.53 -1.87
N ASP A 198 10.81 -13.76 -1.41
CA ASP A 198 11.52 -14.42 -0.32
C ASP A 198 11.41 -13.65 1.00
N VAL A 199 10.32 -13.90 1.72
CA VAL A 199 10.02 -13.27 3.02
C VAL A 199 10.93 -13.71 4.17
N SER A 200 11.87 -14.64 3.95
CA SER A 200 12.84 -15.03 4.98
C SER A 200 13.98 -14.00 5.14
N THR A 201 14.16 -13.14 4.15
CA THR A 201 15.24 -12.15 4.10
C THR A 201 14.71 -10.72 4.09
N THR A 202 15.54 -9.78 4.54
CA THR A 202 15.26 -8.34 4.51
C THR A 202 16.23 -7.63 3.58
N LYS A 203 15.77 -6.52 2.97
CA LYS A 203 16.61 -5.66 2.11
C LYS A 203 17.79 -5.10 2.90
N PHE A 204 17.51 -4.42 4.00
CA PHE A 204 18.51 -3.95 4.96
C PHE A 204 18.78 -4.98 6.06
N LYS A 205 19.97 -4.94 6.65
CA LYS A 205 20.31 -5.76 7.82
C LYS A 205 19.55 -5.27 9.06
N GLU A 206 19.33 -6.16 10.03
CA GLU A 206 18.60 -5.82 11.27
C GLU A 206 19.24 -4.68 12.06
N ASN A 207 20.57 -4.52 11.98
CA ASN A 207 21.35 -3.48 12.63
C ASN A 207 21.77 -2.35 11.68
N ALA A 208 21.12 -2.22 10.51
CA ALA A 208 21.42 -1.14 9.58
C ALA A 208 21.21 0.23 10.23
N LYS A 209 22.10 1.18 9.95
CA LYS A 209 21.98 2.55 10.43
C LYS A 209 21.12 3.36 9.47
N SER A 210 20.05 3.98 9.97
CA SER A 210 19.25 4.91 9.18
C SER A 210 19.74 6.34 9.41
N GLU A 211 20.25 6.99 8.37
CA GLU A 211 20.89 8.31 8.47
C GLU A 211 20.35 9.26 7.39
N ARG A 212 20.16 10.54 7.76
CA ARG A 212 19.56 11.58 6.89
C ARG A 212 20.58 12.23 5.95
N PHE A 213 21.81 12.41 6.43
CA PHE A 213 22.86 13.11 5.73
C PHE A 213 24.01 12.13 5.47
N ASN A 214 24.52 12.09 4.24
CA ASN A 214 25.68 11.28 3.82
C ASN A 214 25.52 9.74 3.91
N ALA A 215 24.31 9.22 4.12
CA ALA A 215 24.04 7.78 4.17
C ALA A 215 24.00 7.10 2.79
N THR A 216 23.85 7.89 1.73
CA THR A 216 23.69 7.35 0.37
C THR A 216 25.04 6.90 -0.16
N ILE A 217 25.21 5.59 -0.19
CA ILE A 217 26.35 4.95 -0.83
C ILE A 217 26.08 4.97 -2.34
N SER A 218 26.93 5.68 -3.08
CA SER A 218 26.86 5.75 -4.53
C SER A 218 27.72 4.65 -5.18
N LEU A 219 27.32 4.22 -6.38
CA LEU A 219 28.17 3.35 -7.18
C LEU A 219 29.40 4.14 -7.67
N PRO A 220 30.61 3.58 -7.59
CA PRO A 220 31.76 4.19 -8.25
C PRO A 220 31.56 4.14 -9.77
N GLU A 221 32.14 5.08 -10.52
CA GLU A 221 31.96 5.17 -11.98
C GLU A 221 32.28 3.85 -12.71
N ASN A 222 33.29 3.11 -12.21
CA ASN A 222 33.73 1.84 -12.76
C ASN A 222 33.03 0.60 -12.15
N TRP A 223 31.92 0.76 -11.42
CA TRP A 223 31.30 -0.34 -10.65
C TRP A 223 30.99 -1.59 -11.48
N GLN A 224 30.62 -1.42 -12.76
CA GLN A 224 30.30 -2.53 -13.66
C GLN A 224 31.49 -3.45 -13.91
N SER A 225 32.70 -2.88 -13.93
CA SER A 225 33.97 -3.57 -14.13
C SER A 225 34.52 -4.24 -12.88
N LEU A 226 33.93 -3.95 -11.71
CA LEU A 226 34.38 -4.53 -10.45
C LEU A 226 34.22 -6.06 -10.45
N PRO A 227 35.18 -6.78 -9.87
CA PRO A 227 35.04 -8.20 -9.53
C PRO A 227 33.79 -8.47 -8.68
N LYS A 228 33.27 -9.71 -8.73
CA LYS A 228 32.02 -10.10 -8.05
C LYS A 228 32.09 -9.85 -6.53
N ASP A 229 33.19 -10.23 -5.89
CA ASP A 229 33.44 -10.03 -4.45
C ASP A 229 33.39 -8.55 -4.05
N LYS A 230 33.90 -7.65 -4.91
CA LYS A 230 33.83 -6.20 -4.67
C LYS A 230 32.41 -5.66 -4.82
N LYS A 231 31.63 -6.17 -5.78
CA LYS A 231 30.21 -5.83 -5.93
C LYS A 231 29.39 -6.32 -4.74
N GLU A 232 29.65 -7.55 -4.27
CA GLU A 232 29.01 -8.12 -3.07
C GLU A 232 29.34 -7.31 -1.82
N LYS A 233 30.61 -6.90 -1.65
CA LYS A 233 31.01 -6.03 -0.54
C LYS A 233 30.29 -4.68 -0.59
N LEU A 234 30.20 -4.05 -1.77
CA LEU A 234 29.50 -2.78 -1.92
C LEU A 234 27.99 -2.91 -1.66
N LEU A 235 27.39 -4.02 -2.09
CA LEU A 235 26.00 -4.33 -1.77
C LEU A 235 25.83 -4.50 -0.25
N ASP A 236 26.74 -5.22 0.41
CA ASP A 236 26.72 -5.44 1.85
C ASP A 236 26.83 -4.13 2.65
N GLU A 237 27.69 -3.20 2.19
CA GLU A 237 27.80 -1.84 2.72
C GLU A 237 26.47 -1.09 2.57
N MET A 238 25.85 -1.09 1.38
CA MET A 238 24.53 -0.48 1.14
C MET A 238 23.42 -1.10 1.98
N ARG A 239 23.48 -2.40 2.26
CA ARG A 239 22.50 -3.08 3.13
C ARG A 239 22.67 -2.74 4.61
N SER A 240 23.79 -2.16 4.99
CA SER A 240 24.13 -1.79 6.37
C SER A 240 23.82 -0.32 6.70
N ALA A 241 23.45 0.49 5.69
CA ALA A 241 23.12 1.90 5.86
C ALA A 241 21.86 2.23 5.03
N GLU A 242 20.79 2.67 5.69
CA GLU A 242 19.56 3.12 5.04
C GLU A 242 19.61 4.65 4.86
N ALA A 243 19.56 5.11 3.62
CA ALA A 243 19.39 6.52 3.34
C ALA A 243 17.96 6.98 3.61
N VAL A 244 17.82 8.01 4.46
CA VAL A 244 16.55 8.68 4.77
C VAL A 244 16.50 10.02 4.05
N GLY A 245 15.46 10.24 3.24
CA GLY A 245 15.32 11.47 2.47
C GLY A 245 14.98 12.67 3.36
N SER A 246 15.62 13.81 3.12
CA SER A 246 15.38 15.06 3.85
C SER A 246 14.04 15.73 3.50
N CYS A 247 13.58 15.58 2.26
CA CYS A 247 12.31 16.11 1.78
C CYS A 247 11.74 15.26 0.61
N SER A 248 10.63 15.71 0.04
CA SER A 248 9.98 15.07 -1.11
C SER A 248 10.79 15.14 -2.40
N ASN A 249 11.73 16.08 -2.54
CA ASN A 249 12.58 16.17 -3.73
C ASN A 249 13.93 15.45 -3.56
N ASP A 250 14.15 14.80 -2.43
CA ASP A 250 15.41 14.13 -2.14
C ASP A 250 15.46 12.73 -2.79
N PHE A 251 16.11 12.57 -3.93
CA PHE A 251 16.15 11.28 -4.61
C PHE A 251 17.14 10.27 -3.98
N SER A 252 17.91 10.64 -2.96
CA SER A 252 19.01 9.83 -2.44
C SER A 252 18.59 8.40 -1.98
N PRO A 253 17.46 8.20 -1.27
CA PRO A 253 16.98 6.85 -0.95
C PRO A 253 16.65 6.01 -2.19
N ARG A 254 16.09 6.64 -3.22
CA ARG A 254 15.72 5.98 -4.49
C ARG A 254 16.96 5.64 -5.32
N ILE A 255 17.96 6.53 -5.32
CA ILE A 255 19.28 6.29 -5.92
C ILE A 255 19.95 5.08 -5.25
N GLN A 256 19.93 5.00 -3.92
CA GLN A 256 20.45 3.82 -3.23
C GLN A 256 19.65 2.56 -3.57
N GLY A 257 18.32 2.65 -3.65
CA GLY A 257 17.45 1.55 -4.08
C GLY A 257 17.83 0.99 -5.45
N VAL A 258 18.02 1.85 -6.47
CA VAL A 258 18.44 1.38 -7.81
C VAL A 258 19.85 0.81 -7.81
N ASN A 259 20.77 1.40 -7.03
CA ASN A 259 22.14 0.88 -6.89
C ASN A 259 22.15 -0.51 -6.27
N MET A 260 21.35 -0.73 -5.21
CA MET A 260 21.18 -2.04 -4.59
C MET A 260 20.58 -3.05 -5.57
N ALA A 261 19.56 -2.66 -6.35
CA ALA A 261 18.98 -3.53 -7.36
C ALA A 261 20.02 -3.93 -8.42
N LEU A 262 20.79 -2.98 -8.96
CA LEU A 262 21.85 -3.21 -9.94
C LEU A 262 22.92 -4.18 -9.43
N LEU A 263 23.44 -3.94 -8.22
CA LEU A 263 24.45 -4.81 -7.61
C LEU A 263 23.89 -6.20 -7.34
N SER A 264 22.66 -6.29 -6.83
CA SER A 264 22.01 -7.57 -6.51
C SER A 264 21.77 -8.42 -7.75
N ALA A 265 21.35 -7.80 -8.86
CA ALA A 265 21.21 -8.47 -10.14
C ALA A 265 22.56 -8.99 -10.67
N GLU A 266 23.62 -8.19 -10.54
CA GLU A 266 24.97 -8.56 -10.98
C GLU A 266 25.64 -9.65 -10.13
N THR A 267 25.20 -9.83 -8.88
CA THR A 267 25.75 -10.76 -7.89
C THR A 267 24.86 -11.97 -7.60
N ALA A 268 23.69 -12.03 -8.24
CA ALA A 268 22.66 -13.08 -8.11
C ALA A 268 21.94 -13.13 -6.74
N HIS A 269 21.77 -11.98 -6.08
CA HIS A 269 20.97 -11.82 -4.87
C HIS A 269 19.52 -11.42 -5.22
N TRP A 270 18.75 -12.37 -5.74
CA TRP A 270 17.36 -12.14 -6.20
C TRP A 270 16.48 -11.46 -5.15
N GLU A 271 16.56 -11.94 -3.91
CA GLU A 271 15.74 -11.49 -2.80
C GLU A 271 15.95 -10.02 -2.45
N ILE A 272 17.14 -9.47 -2.75
CA ILE A 272 17.48 -8.06 -2.56
C ILE A 272 17.17 -7.26 -3.81
N PHE A 273 17.39 -7.84 -4.99
CA PHE A 273 17.00 -7.25 -6.27
C PHE A 273 15.50 -6.94 -6.26
N LEU A 274 14.65 -7.95 -6.04
CA LEU A 274 13.21 -7.79 -6.15
C LEU A 274 12.65 -6.84 -5.09
N LYS A 275 13.12 -6.91 -3.84
CA LYS A 275 12.69 -5.95 -2.80
C LYS A 275 13.10 -4.51 -3.13
N SER A 276 14.35 -4.30 -3.57
CA SER A 276 14.82 -2.97 -3.97
C SER A 276 14.03 -2.42 -5.15
N HIS A 277 13.73 -3.27 -6.13
CA HIS A 277 12.92 -2.90 -7.29
C HIS A 277 11.47 -2.59 -6.92
N LEU A 278 10.84 -3.42 -6.09
CA LEU A 278 9.49 -3.18 -5.59
C LEU A 278 9.40 -1.90 -4.74
N ASP A 279 10.45 -1.57 -3.98
CA ASP A 279 10.52 -0.31 -3.24
C ASP A 279 10.59 0.90 -4.18
N MET A 280 11.31 0.80 -5.30
CA MET A 280 11.27 1.83 -6.35
C MET A 280 9.88 2.00 -6.94
N MET A 281 9.23 0.89 -7.29
CA MET A 281 7.88 0.89 -7.86
C MET A 281 6.84 1.47 -6.89
N ASN A 282 6.84 0.98 -5.64
CA ASN A 282 5.93 1.39 -4.57
C ASN A 282 6.36 2.68 -3.86
N ASP A 283 7.50 3.25 -4.24
CA ASP A 283 8.09 4.41 -3.61
C ASP A 283 8.20 4.27 -2.08
N ARG A 284 8.62 3.08 -1.64
CA ARG A 284 8.70 2.69 -0.23
C ARG A 284 10.07 3.10 0.34
N PHE A 285 10.23 4.41 0.54
CA PHE A 285 11.44 5.00 1.10
C PHE A 285 11.12 5.94 2.26
N GLU A 286 11.94 5.88 3.30
CA GLU A 286 11.81 6.74 4.47
C GLU A 286 12.20 8.18 4.14
N ARG A 287 11.37 9.13 4.58
CA ARG A 287 11.53 10.57 4.36
C ARG A 287 11.08 11.36 5.57
N VAL A 288 11.80 12.43 5.91
CA VAL A 288 11.43 13.34 7.00
C VAL A 288 10.14 14.10 6.69
N SER A 289 9.99 14.49 5.43
CA SER A 289 8.79 15.13 4.92
C SER A 289 8.58 14.65 3.49
N ASP A 290 7.41 14.10 3.19
CA ASP A 290 7.05 13.69 1.85
C ASP A 290 5.70 14.26 1.46
N ALA A 291 5.63 14.82 0.26
CA ALA A 291 4.46 15.48 -0.27
C ALA A 291 4.07 14.80 -1.58
N SER A 292 2.76 14.60 -1.76
CA SER A 292 2.21 13.82 -2.89
C SER A 292 2.53 14.40 -4.27
N TYR A 293 2.83 15.70 -4.38
CA TYR A 293 3.18 16.33 -5.66
C TYR A 293 4.44 15.72 -6.29
N ALA A 294 5.41 15.28 -5.48
CA ALA A 294 6.68 14.73 -5.96
C ALA A 294 6.53 13.32 -6.53
N TRP A 295 5.40 12.65 -6.29
CA TRP A 295 5.18 11.28 -6.76
C TRP A 295 5.13 11.20 -8.29
N LYS A 296 4.71 12.26 -8.97
CA LYS A 296 4.58 12.28 -10.44
C LYS A 296 5.91 11.96 -11.13
N ASP A 297 7.01 12.51 -10.62
CA ASP A 297 8.33 12.39 -11.23
C ASP A 297 9.01 11.04 -10.90
N ARG A 298 8.55 10.36 -9.84
CA ARG A 298 9.03 9.04 -9.41
C ARG A 298 8.36 7.92 -10.21
N GLN A 299 9.06 7.34 -11.18
CA GLN A 299 8.51 6.32 -12.08
C GLN A 299 8.30 4.97 -11.36
N THR A 300 7.54 4.06 -11.98
CA THR A 300 7.18 2.75 -11.39
C THR A 300 8.13 1.63 -11.80
N TYR A 301 8.76 1.71 -12.98
CA TYR A 301 9.66 0.68 -13.52
C TYR A 301 9.01 -0.71 -13.59
N ILE A 302 7.70 -0.79 -13.81
CA ILE A 302 7.01 -2.08 -13.93
C ILE A 302 7.47 -2.90 -15.14
N LYS A 303 7.93 -2.24 -16.21
CA LYS A 303 8.35 -2.90 -17.45
C LYS A 303 9.53 -3.85 -17.21
N GLU A 304 10.44 -3.49 -16.33
CA GLU A 304 11.56 -4.33 -15.92
C GLU A 304 11.09 -5.67 -15.35
N LEU A 305 9.98 -5.70 -14.61
CA LEU A 305 9.37 -6.95 -14.13
C LEU A 305 8.64 -7.71 -15.24
N GLU A 306 8.04 -7.00 -16.19
CA GLU A 306 7.31 -7.58 -17.33
C GLU A 306 8.21 -8.21 -18.40
N GLU A 307 9.46 -7.78 -18.46
CA GLU A 307 10.51 -8.38 -19.31
C GLU A 307 11.15 -9.60 -18.67
N LEU A 308 10.87 -9.85 -17.38
CA LEU A 308 11.18 -11.11 -16.72
C LEU A 308 10.03 -12.09 -16.92
N ASP A 309 10.34 -13.37 -17.06
CA ASP A 309 9.33 -14.43 -17.19
C ASP A 309 8.65 -14.75 -15.84
N ILE A 310 8.06 -13.72 -15.21
CA ILE A 310 7.30 -13.84 -13.97
C ILE A 310 5.84 -13.44 -14.19
N ASN A 311 4.95 -13.98 -13.37
CA ASN A 311 3.54 -13.62 -13.36
C ASN A 311 3.37 -12.31 -12.57
N VAL A 312 3.58 -11.18 -13.25
CA VAL A 312 3.43 -9.83 -12.67
C VAL A 312 2.04 -9.60 -12.07
N PRO A 313 0.92 -10.05 -12.69
CA PRO A 313 -0.40 -10.00 -12.06
C PRO A 313 -0.47 -10.63 -10.67
N ASP A 314 -0.02 -11.87 -10.52
CA ASP A 314 -0.08 -12.56 -9.23
C ASP A 314 0.91 -11.97 -8.22
N LEU A 315 2.07 -11.45 -8.66
CA LEU A 315 2.99 -10.72 -7.80
C LEU A 315 2.33 -9.46 -7.22
N LEU A 316 1.77 -8.60 -8.07
CA LEU A 316 1.21 -7.31 -7.64
C LEU A 316 -0.07 -7.47 -6.84
N LEU A 317 -0.94 -8.42 -7.21
CA LEU A 317 -2.14 -8.73 -6.44
C LEU A 317 -1.82 -9.46 -5.13
N GLY A 318 -0.75 -10.26 -5.10
CA GLY A 318 -0.27 -10.89 -3.86
C GLY A 318 0.16 -9.87 -2.80
N ILE A 319 0.87 -8.81 -3.20
CA ILE A 319 1.29 -7.71 -2.30
C ILE A 319 0.18 -6.68 -2.03
N TYR A 320 -0.98 -6.83 -2.68
CA TYR A 320 -2.14 -5.96 -2.48
C TYR A 320 -2.98 -6.39 -1.27
N PHE A 321 -3.19 -7.69 -1.05
CA PHE A 321 -4.12 -8.17 -0.03
C PHE A 321 -3.73 -7.71 1.37
N ARG A 322 -4.73 -7.40 2.21
CA ARG A 322 -4.54 -7.10 3.63
C ARG A 322 -5.04 -8.28 4.45
N ILE A 323 -4.11 -8.93 5.15
CA ILE A 323 -4.32 -10.21 5.81
C ILE A 323 -3.95 -10.17 7.29
N ASP A 324 -4.60 -11.01 8.11
CA ASP A 324 -4.38 -11.06 9.56
C ASP A 324 -3.18 -11.95 9.96
N ASN A 325 -2.82 -12.91 9.11
CA ASN A 325 -1.72 -13.86 9.34
C ASN A 325 -0.62 -13.80 8.25
N PRO A 326 -0.01 -12.63 7.99
CA PRO A 326 1.09 -12.54 7.03
C PRO A 326 2.34 -13.27 7.50
N GLU A 327 3.20 -13.63 6.54
CA GLU A 327 4.60 -13.95 6.85
C GLU A 327 5.32 -12.74 7.45
N LYS A 328 6.35 -12.99 8.28
CA LYS A 328 7.05 -11.94 9.07
C LYS A 328 7.47 -10.73 8.23
N ASN A 329 7.88 -10.95 6.98
CA ASN A 329 8.32 -9.88 6.06
C ASN A 329 7.49 -9.83 4.77
N HIS A 330 6.20 -10.20 4.83
CA HIS A 330 5.29 -10.02 3.70
C HIS A 330 5.36 -8.58 3.17
N TYR A 331 5.49 -8.44 1.85
CA TYR A 331 5.60 -7.13 1.23
C TYR A 331 4.21 -6.57 0.95
N TYR A 332 3.85 -5.44 1.57
CA TYR A 332 2.60 -4.74 1.25
C TYR A 332 2.87 -3.58 0.29
N GLY A 333 2.23 -3.61 -0.88
CA GLY A 333 2.25 -2.51 -1.83
C GLY A 333 1.33 -1.36 -1.43
N ASN A 334 1.69 -0.13 -1.82
CA ASN A 334 0.85 1.05 -1.61
C ASN A 334 -0.23 1.09 -2.70
N ILE A 335 -1.51 1.18 -2.33
CA ILE A 335 -2.64 1.12 -3.29
C ILE A 335 -2.49 2.17 -4.41
N GLY A 336 -2.10 3.39 -4.08
CA GLY A 336 -1.93 4.46 -5.07
C GLY A 336 -0.78 4.20 -6.05
N ARG A 337 0.31 3.61 -5.55
CA ARG A 337 1.50 3.29 -6.35
C ARG A 337 1.30 2.02 -7.18
N LEU A 338 0.65 1.00 -6.62
CA LEU A 338 0.19 -0.18 -7.37
C LEU A 338 -0.75 0.23 -8.49
N GLY A 339 -1.72 1.13 -8.22
CA GLY A 339 -2.63 1.63 -9.24
C GLY A 339 -1.90 2.32 -10.39
N ARG A 340 -0.87 3.12 -10.09
CA ARG A 340 0.00 3.71 -11.13
C ARG A 340 0.73 2.63 -11.92
N ALA A 341 1.42 1.71 -11.25
CA ALA A 341 2.20 0.66 -11.90
C ALA A 341 1.32 -0.18 -12.83
N ILE A 342 0.15 -0.61 -12.35
CA ILE A 342 -0.84 -1.36 -13.13
C ILE A 342 -1.33 -0.57 -14.35
N SER A 343 -1.56 0.74 -14.22
CA SER A 343 -1.99 1.57 -15.37
C SER A 343 -0.92 1.69 -16.46
N GLU A 344 0.36 1.53 -16.10
CA GLU A 344 1.52 1.56 -16.98
C GLU A 344 1.88 0.17 -17.53
N SER A 345 1.24 -0.89 -17.04
CA SER A 345 1.46 -2.29 -17.39
C SER A 345 0.98 -2.65 -18.81
N LYS A 346 1.67 -3.59 -19.46
CA LYS A 346 1.17 -4.24 -20.70
C LYS A 346 -0.09 -5.07 -20.44
N ASP A 347 -0.27 -5.57 -19.22
CA ASP A 347 -1.38 -6.43 -18.79
C ASP A 347 -2.51 -5.66 -18.09
N ASN A 348 -2.55 -4.33 -18.22
CA ASN A 348 -3.54 -3.46 -17.58
C ASN A 348 -5.00 -3.97 -17.70
N LYS A 349 -5.42 -4.43 -18.89
CA LYS A 349 -6.78 -4.97 -19.08
C LYS A 349 -7.07 -6.20 -18.21
N LEU A 350 -6.09 -7.08 -18.05
CA LEU A 350 -6.21 -8.27 -17.20
C LEU A 350 -6.33 -7.85 -15.74
N PHE A 351 -5.46 -6.96 -15.28
CA PHE A 351 -5.54 -6.39 -13.93
C PHE A 351 -6.90 -5.77 -13.63
N LEU A 352 -7.38 -4.87 -14.48
CA LEU A 352 -8.66 -4.19 -14.26
C LEU A 352 -9.82 -5.20 -14.19
N SER A 353 -9.78 -6.26 -15.00
CA SER A 353 -10.79 -7.34 -14.93
C SER A 353 -10.71 -8.11 -13.61
N GLN A 354 -9.51 -8.46 -13.15
CA GLN A 354 -9.33 -9.18 -11.89
C GLN A 354 -9.75 -8.30 -10.70
N ILE A 355 -9.36 -7.03 -10.66
CA ILE A 355 -9.72 -6.09 -9.61
C ILE A 355 -11.24 -5.88 -9.55
N LEU A 356 -11.93 -5.73 -10.70
CA LEU A 356 -13.39 -5.67 -10.72
C LEU A 356 -14.02 -6.95 -10.14
N SER A 357 -13.51 -8.11 -10.52
CA SER A 357 -14.00 -9.38 -9.98
C SER A 357 -13.84 -9.46 -8.46
N MET A 358 -12.80 -8.84 -7.89
CA MET A 358 -12.59 -8.78 -6.45
C MET A 358 -13.63 -7.90 -5.76
N VAL A 359 -14.00 -6.76 -6.33
CA VAL A 359 -15.09 -5.91 -5.80
C VAL A 359 -16.42 -6.68 -5.78
N GLU A 360 -16.67 -7.45 -6.83
CA GLU A 360 -17.91 -8.23 -7.01
C GLU A 360 -17.96 -9.53 -6.20
N ASP A 361 -16.83 -10.04 -5.73
CA ASP A 361 -16.75 -11.36 -5.08
C ASP A 361 -17.33 -11.34 -3.66
N GLU A 362 -18.54 -11.88 -3.51
CA GLU A 362 -19.23 -11.99 -2.21
C GLU A 362 -18.53 -12.91 -1.20
N ARG A 363 -17.56 -13.72 -1.63
CA ARG A 363 -16.75 -14.57 -0.75
C ARG A 363 -15.46 -13.88 -0.28
N LEU A 364 -15.07 -12.77 -0.90
CA LEU A 364 -14.00 -11.93 -0.38
C LEU A 364 -14.55 -11.06 0.75
N ASP A 365 -13.70 -10.74 1.72
CA ASP A 365 -14.12 -9.92 2.85
C ASP A 365 -14.32 -8.45 2.45
N ASP A 366 -15.22 -7.77 3.15
CA ASP A 366 -15.62 -6.39 2.84
C ASP A 366 -14.44 -5.42 2.76
N TYR A 367 -13.45 -5.55 3.65
CA TYR A 367 -12.26 -4.70 3.67
C TYR A 367 -11.44 -4.85 2.38
N ASN A 368 -11.07 -6.07 1.98
CA ASN A 368 -10.33 -6.29 0.74
C ASN A 368 -11.17 -5.97 -0.52
N ARG A 369 -12.51 -6.05 -0.46
CA ARG A 369 -13.38 -5.62 -1.59
C ARG A 369 -13.38 -4.11 -1.76
N VAL A 370 -13.43 -3.34 -0.68
CA VAL A 370 -13.34 -1.87 -0.73
C VAL A 370 -11.95 -1.42 -1.16
N LEU A 371 -10.88 -2.06 -0.67
CA LEU A 371 -9.53 -1.75 -1.14
C LEU A 371 -9.38 -2.01 -2.65
N ALA A 372 -10.14 -2.96 -3.21
CA ALA A 372 -10.07 -3.31 -4.63
C ALA A 372 -10.76 -2.20 -5.44
N TYR A 373 -11.85 -1.64 -4.90
CA TYR A 373 -12.44 -0.42 -5.42
C TYR A 373 -11.43 0.73 -5.45
N PHE A 374 -10.72 1.00 -4.35
CA PHE A 374 -9.70 2.07 -4.34
C PHE A 374 -8.54 1.81 -5.31
N LEU A 375 -8.09 0.56 -5.42
CA LEU A 375 -7.07 0.18 -6.40
C LEU A 375 -7.56 0.43 -7.83
N TYR A 376 -8.79 0.06 -8.15
CA TYR A 376 -9.39 0.28 -9.47
C TYR A 376 -9.47 1.77 -9.81
N ILE A 377 -9.97 2.59 -8.87
CA ILE A 377 -10.03 4.05 -9.03
C ILE A 377 -8.64 4.63 -9.22
N SER A 378 -7.65 4.14 -8.46
CA SER A 378 -6.26 4.56 -8.63
C SER A 378 -5.71 4.21 -10.03
N CYS A 379 -5.95 3.00 -10.53
CA CYS A 379 -5.58 2.63 -11.91
C CYS A 379 -6.23 3.57 -12.93
N ASN A 380 -7.53 3.85 -12.74
CA ASN A 380 -8.28 4.69 -13.65
C ASN A 380 -7.83 6.16 -13.62
N TYR A 381 -7.39 6.66 -12.46
CA TYR A 381 -6.82 8.00 -12.33
C TYR A 381 -5.61 8.20 -13.26
N TYR A 382 -4.74 7.20 -13.39
CA TYR A 382 -3.56 7.24 -14.25
C TYR A 382 -3.80 6.83 -15.72
N THR A 383 -5.00 6.33 -16.05
CA THR A 383 -5.39 6.02 -17.43
C THR A 383 -5.34 7.28 -18.31
N LYS A 384 -4.64 7.26 -19.44
CA LYS A 384 -4.43 8.48 -20.26
C LYS A 384 -5.69 8.90 -21.04
N SER A 385 -6.46 7.94 -21.55
CA SER A 385 -7.63 8.19 -22.39
C SER A 385 -8.84 8.61 -21.55
N LYS A 386 -9.37 9.82 -21.79
CA LYS A 386 -10.61 10.28 -21.13
C LYS A 386 -11.79 9.37 -21.42
N THR A 387 -11.90 8.85 -22.65
CA THR A 387 -12.98 7.93 -23.04
C THR A 387 -12.88 6.61 -22.28
N GLU A 388 -11.66 6.08 -22.14
CA GLU A 388 -11.42 4.87 -21.36
C GLU A 388 -11.72 5.07 -19.88
N LYS A 389 -11.35 6.25 -19.32
CA LYS A 389 -11.74 6.61 -17.95
C LYS A 389 -13.23 6.54 -17.71
N LYS A 390 -14.03 7.08 -18.64
CA LYS A 390 -15.50 7.05 -18.55
C LYS A 390 -16.04 5.62 -18.60
N PHE A 391 -15.50 4.78 -19.48
CA PHE A 391 -15.89 3.38 -19.57
C PHE A 391 -15.53 2.59 -18.30
N ASN A 392 -14.34 2.80 -17.76
CA ASN A 392 -13.91 2.20 -16.50
C ASN A 392 -14.76 2.68 -15.31
N ASN A 393 -15.13 3.96 -15.27
CA ASN A 393 -16.06 4.49 -14.27
C ASN A 393 -17.43 3.79 -14.34
N ALA A 394 -17.97 3.56 -15.54
CA ALA A 394 -19.23 2.83 -15.69
C ALA A 394 -19.13 1.37 -15.19
N LYS A 395 -17.99 0.70 -15.44
CA LYS A 395 -17.74 -0.67 -14.94
C LYS A 395 -17.70 -0.72 -13.42
N ILE A 396 -16.90 0.15 -12.79
CA ILE A 396 -16.76 0.13 -11.33
C ILE A 396 -18.06 0.53 -10.62
N ILE A 397 -18.86 1.43 -11.20
CA ILE A 397 -20.21 1.74 -10.69
C ILE A 397 -21.08 0.48 -10.63
N ASN A 398 -21.00 -0.38 -11.64
CA ASN A 398 -21.77 -1.62 -11.65
C ASN A 398 -21.22 -2.65 -10.65
N ALA A 399 -19.89 -2.74 -10.51
CA ALA A 399 -19.27 -3.60 -9.51
C ALA A 399 -19.58 -3.17 -8.06
N VAL A 400 -19.59 -1.86 -7.78
CA VAL A 400 -19.95 -1.30 -6.46
C VAL A 400 -21.36 -1.71 -6.03
N LYS A 401 -22.30 -1.88 -6.96
CA LYS A 401 -23.67 -2.37 -6.65
C LYS A 401 -23.69 -3.79 -6.08
N LYS A 402 -22.60 -4.55 -6.23
CA LYS A 402 -22.44 -5.90 -5.66
C LYS A 402 -21.83 -5.89 -4.26
N LEU A 403 -21.30 -4.75 -3.80
CA LEU A 403 -20.90 -4.60 -2.41
C LEU A 403 -22.14 -4.68 -1.49
N PRO A 404 -21.97 -5.07 -0.21
CA PRO A 404 -23.03 -4.93 0.77
C PRO A 404 -23.61 -3.53 0.76
N LYS A 405 -24.94 -3.43 0.92
CA LYS A 405 -25.66 -2.16 0.82
C LYS A 405 -25.05 -1.04 1.66
N TYR A 406 -24.61 -1.37 2.87
CA TYR A 406 -24.01 -0.41 3.78
C TYR A 406 -22.67 0.18 3.31
N LEU A 407 -21.98 -0.47 2.38
CA LEU A 407 -20.78 0.06 1.72
C LEU A 407 -21.16 0.75 0.42
N ALA A 408 -21.98 0.10 -0.41
CA ALA A 408 -22.40 0.62 -1.71
C ALA A 408 -23.07 2.00 -1.61
N ASP A 409 -23.95 2.19 -0.63
CA ASP A 409 -24.67 3.46 -0.41
C ASP A 409 -23.73 4.60 0.03
N ASN A 410 -22.55 4.27 0.57
CA ASN A 410 -21.57 5.25 1.05
C ASN A 410 -20.44 5.54 0.05
N ILE A 411 -20.34 4.77 -1.05
CA ILE A 411 -19.37 5.01 -2.11
C ILE A 411 -19.96 5.97 -3.13
N LYS A 412 -19.37 7.17 -3.23
CA LYS A 412 -19.68 8.13 -4.30
C LYS A 412 -18.67 7.95 -5.42
N VAL A 413 -19.05 7.24 -6.48
CA VAL A 413 -18.21 7.20 -7.68
C VAL A 413 -18.43 8.48 -8.47
N GLU A 414 -17.39 9.30 -8.60
CA GLU A 414 -17.45 10.49 -9.46
C GLU A 414 -17.69 10.08 -10.93
N THR A 415 -18.82 10.51 -11.48
CA THR A 415 -19.08 10.45 -12.92
C THR A 415 -18.36 11.62 -13.61
N ILE A 416 -17.20 11.35 -14.22
CA ILE A 416 -16.47 12.30 -15.09
C ILE A 416 -17.10 12.36 -16.49
#